data_AF-A0A450SKZ3-F1
#
_entry.id   AF-A0A450SKZ3-F1
#
_cell.length_a   1.000
_cell.length_b   1.000
_cell.length_c   1.000
_cell.angle_alpha   90.00
_cell.angle_beta   90.00
_cell.angle_gamma   90.00
#
_symmetry.space_group_name_H-M   'P 1'
#
loop_
_entity.id
_entity.type
_entity.pdbx_description
1 polymer ?
#
loop_
_entity_poly.entity_id
_entity_poly.type
_entity_poly.pdbx_seq_one_letter_code
_entity_poly.pdbx_strand_id
1 'polypeptide(L)'
;MNKSQTKSFRLFGLEIEIDRTLSIGDILRIAVSIIAVFVAVVALMLRIESYQNEQRAVSKEQLEINKEHNSLLEKLFSSRDNKRQMEHFLDSADTFFDVGHFEQAAATYEEATEFITDWKRVDSRILQKARENSDKDPQKASRKYQKFFAPLREK
;
A
#
# COMPACT_ATOMS: atom_id res chain seq x y z
N MET A 1 -73.06 17.67 40.57
CA MET A 1 -72.46 17.62 39.22
C MET A 1 -71.23 18.51 39.21
N ASN A 2 -70.02 17.96 39.30
CA ASN A 2 -68.78 18.72 39.11
C ASN A 2 -68.11 18.25 37.82
N LYS A 3 -67.97 19.17 36.85
CA LYS A 3 -67.29 18.93 35.57
C LYS A 3 -65.79 18.87 35.79
N SER A 4 -65.17 17.73 35.48
CA SER A 4 -63.71 17.60 35.37
C SER A 4 -63.23 18.39 34.15
N GLN A 5 -62.25 19.29 34.34
CA GLN A 5 -61.59 20.00 33.25
C GLN A 5 -60.30 19.27 32.87
N THR A 6 -60.34 18.56 31.75
CA THR A 6 -59.18 17.96 31.09
C THR A 6 -58.37 19.05 30.39
N LYS A 7 -57.06 19.11 30.62
CA LYS A 7 -56.14 19.97 29.84
C LYS A 7 -55.29 19.05 28.97
N SER A 8 -55.45 19.15 27.64
CA SER A 8 -54.58 18.45 26.70
C SER A 8 -53.35 19.30 26.40
N PHE A 9 -52.19 18.64 26.30
CA PHE A 9 -50.96 19.23 25.81
C PHE A 9 -50.36 18.31 24.75
N ARG A 10 -49.77 18.89 23.71
CA ARG A 10 -49.12 18.15 22.62
C ARG A 10 -47.61 18.16 22.81
N LEU A 11 -47.00 16.97 22.83
CA LEU A 11 -45.55 16.78 22.79
C LEU A 11 -45.24 15.83 21.62
N PHE A 12 -44.41 16.28 20.67
CA PHE A 12 -44.03 15.52 19.46
C PHE A 12 -45.21 15.00 18.62
N GLY A 13 -46.27 15.81 18.47
CA GLY A 13 -47.41 15.49 17.60
C GLY A 13 -48.40 14.45 18.16
N LEU A 14 -48.11 13.84 19.31
CA LEU A 14 -49.06 13.02 20.06
C LEU A 14 -49.84 13.90 21.04
N GLU A 15 -51.17 13.78 21.01
CA GLU A 15 -52.09 14.44 21.94
C GLU A 15 -52.18 13.61 23.21
N ILE A 16 -51.66 14.15 24.30
CA ILE A 16 -51.61 13.47 25.60
C ILE A 16 -52.71 14.08 26.48
N GLU A 17 -53.78 13.32 26.73
CA GLU A 17 -54.79 13.64 27.73
C GLU A 17 -54.27 13.21 29.11
N ILE A 18 -54.00 14.18 29.99
CA ILE A 18 -53.65 13.90 31.39
C ILE A 18 -54.92 14.05 32.23
N ASP A 19 -55.58 12.93 32.48
CA ASP A 19 -56.66 12.85 33.46
C ASP A 19 -56.06 12.97 34.87
N ARG A 20 -56.67 13.75 35.77
CA ARG A 20 -56.17 14.01 37.14
C ARG A 20 -56.38 12.81 38.07
N THR A 21 -55.93 11.63 37.67
CA THR A 21 -56.01 10.38 38.44
C THR A 21 -54.71 9.55 38.38
N LEU A 22 -53.60 10.10 37.87
CA LEU A 22 -52.32 9.40 37.93
C LEU A 22 -51.87 9.23 39.39
N SER A 23 -51.79 7.97 39.83
CA SER A 23 -51.17 7.63 41.12
C SER A 23 -49.68 7.95 41.08
N ILE A 24 -49.09 8.29 42.23
CA ILE A 24 -47.63 8.45 42.38
C ILE A 24 -46.89 7.20 41.86
N GLY A 25 -47.49 6.01 41.99
CA GLY A 25 -46.94 4.77 41.45
C GLY A 25 -46.87 4.73 39.92
N ASP A 26 -47.82 5.34 39.21
CA ASP A 26 -47.83 5.39 37.74
C ASP A 26 -46.79 6.39 37.22
N ILE A 27 -46.64 7.54 37.89
CA ILE A 27 -45.59 8.52 37.61
C ILE A 27 -44.20 7.88 37.78
N LEU A 28 -44.00 7.08 38.83
CA LEU A 28 -42.73 6.38 39.08
C LEU A 28 -42.41 5.34 38.00
N ARG A 29 -43.41 4.56 37.57
CA ARG A 29 -43.26 3.57 36.48
C ARG A 29 -42.93 4.22 35.14
N ILE A 30 -43.56 5.34 34.83
CA ILE A 30 -43.26 6.12 33.62
C ILE A 30 -41.82 6.64 33.68
N ALA A 31 -41.39 7.20 34.81
CA ALA A 31 -40.03 7.69 35.00
C ALA A 31 -38.97 6.58 34.83
N VAL A 32 -39.19 5.40 35.43
CA VAL A 32 -38.29 4.24 35.28
C VAL A 32 -38.24 3.75 33.83
N SER A 33 -39.38 3.74 33.14
CA SER A 33 -39.45 3.33 31.72
C SER A 33 -38.66 4.30 30.83
N ILE A 34 -38.77 5.61 31.08
CA ILE A 34 -38.00 6.64 30.36
C ILE A 34 -36.50 6.46 30.58
N ILE A 35 -36.07 6.22 31.83
CA ILE A 35 -34.65 5.98 32.16
C ILE A 35 -34.14 4.72 31.45
N ALA A 36 -34.92 3.64 31.46
CA ALA A 36 -34.55 2.39 30.80
C ALA A 36 -34.37 2.57 29.28
N VAL A 37 -35.28 3.32 28.64
CA VAL A 37 -35.16 3.67 27.21
C VAL A 37 -33.90 4.51 26.96
N PHE A 38 -33.61 5.49 27.83
CA PHE A 38 -32.42 6.33 27.68
C PHE A 38 -31.12 5.50 27.79
N VAL A 39 -31.02 4.60 28.76
CA VAL A 39 -29.89 3.68 28.91
C VAL A 39 -29.73 2.79 27.68
N ALA A 40 -30.83 2.25 27.15
CA ALA A 40 -30.81 1.43 25.94
C ALA A 40 -30.32 2.21 24.71
N VAL A 41 -30.73 3.47 24.56
CA VAL A 41 -30.29 4.34 23.47
C VAL A 41 -28.80 4.68 23.60
N VAL A 42 -28.31 5.00 24.80
CA VAL A 42 -26.88 5.27 25.03
C VAL A 42 -26.04 4.04 24.74
N ALA A 43 -26.46 2.86 25.21
CA ALA A 43 -25.77 1.60 24.93
C ALA A 43 -25.73 1.30 23.41
N LEU A 44 -26.81 1.62 22.68
CA LEU A 44 -26.85 1.48 21.23
C LEU A 44 -25.88 2.46 20.53
N MET A 45 -25.81 3.72 20.97
CA MET A 45 -24.88 4.70 20.40
C MET A 45 -23.42 4.27 20.61
N LEU A 46 -23.05 3.84 21.82
CA LEU A 46 -21.70 3.35 22.11
C LEU A 46 -21.33 2.14 21.25
N ARG A 47 -22.29 1.23 21.01
CA ARG A 47 -22.07 0.07 20.14
C ARG A 47 -21.86 0.46 18.68
N ILE A 48 -22.63 1.43 18.18
CA ILE A 48 -22.48 1.96 16.81
C ILE A 48 -21.11 2.62 16.65
N GLU A 49 -20.68 3.43 17.62
CA GLU A 49 -19.39 4.11 17.60
C GLU A 49 -18.22 3.10 17.64
N SER A 50 -18.30 2.08 18.51
CA SER A 50 -17.33 0.99 18.56
C SER A 50 -17.19 0.30 17.20
N TYR A 51 -18.33 -0.05 16.59
CA TYR A 51 -18.34 -0.73 15.29
C TYR A 51 -17.76 0.15 14.17
N GLN A 52 -18.08 1.45 14.16
CA GLN A 52 -17.51 2.38 13.19
C GLN A 52 -15.99 2.55 13.36
N ASN A 53 -15.52 2.58 14.61
CA ASN A 53 -14.09 2.69 14.90
C ASN A 53 -13.33 1.43 14.48
N GLU A 54 -13.86 0.25 14.74
CA GLU A 54 -13.31 -1.02 14.27
C GLU A 54 -13.25 -1.08 12.74
N GLN A 55 -14.33 -0.71 12.03
CA GLN A 55 -14.32 -0.68 10.57
C GLN A 55 -13.31 0.33 10.00
N ARG A 56 -13.16 1.51 10.63
CA ARG A 56 -12.15 2.50 10.23
C ARG A 56 -10.74 1.99 10.46
N ALA A 57 -10.49 1.27 11.55
CA ALA A 57 -9.18 0.68 11.84
C ALA A 57 -8.82 -0.37 10.79
N VAL A 58 -9.73 -1.33 10.53
CA VAL A 58 -9.57 -2.37 9.50
C VAL A 58 -9.37 -1.75 8.11
N SER A 59 -10.15 -0.72 7.75
CA SER A 59 -10.00 -0.05 6.46
C SER A 59 -8.63 0.65 6.31
N LYS A 60 -8.07 1.19 7.38
CA LYS A 60 -6.74 1.83 7.35
C LYS A 60 -5.64 0.78 7.23
N GLU A 61 -5.72 -0.29 8.01
CA GLU A 61 -4.77 -1.40 7.96
C GLU A 61 -4.75 -2.06 6.58
N GLN A 62 -5.93 -2.31 6.01
CA GLN A 62 -6.04 -2.86 4.66
C GLN A 62 -5.45 -1.92 3.59
N LEU A 63 -5.61 -0.59 3.76
CA LEU A 63 -5.02 0.39 2.85
C LEU A 63 -3.49 0.40 2.96
N GLU A 64 -2.93 0.25 4.16
CA GLU A 64 -1.48 0.22 4.39
C GLU A 64 -0.86 -1.05 3.78
N ILE A 65 -1.48 -2.22 4.01
CA ILE A 65 -1.07 -3.49 3.39
C ILE A 65 -1.12 -3.39 1.86
N ASN A 66 -2.19 -2.80 1.31
CA ASN A 66 -2.32 -2.63 -0.15
C ASN A 66 -1.24 -1.70 -0.72
N LYS A 67 -0.86 -0.64 0.01
CA LYS A 67 0.23 0.25 -0.40
C LYS A 67 1.58 -0.48 -0.39
N GLU A 68 1.86 -1.24 0.67
CA GLU A 68 3.09 -2.02 0.77
C GLU A 68 3.17 -3.07 -0.35
N HIS A 69 2.07 -3.80 -0.59
CA HIS A 69 1.98 -4.79 -1.65
C HIS A 69 2.21 -4.16 -3.03
N ASN A 70 1.56 -3.03 -3.33
CA ASN A 70 1.76 -2.33 -4.60
C ASN A 70 3.20 -1.84 -4.77
N SER A 71 3.82 -1.30 -3.71
CA SER A 71 5.22 -0.88 -3.75
C SER A 71 6.17 -2.04 -4.02
N LEU A 72 5.90 -3.22 -3.42
CA LEU A 72 6.70 -4.41 -3.65
C LEU A 72 6.53 -4.95 -5.07
N LEU A 73 5.30 -4.95 -5.60
CA LEU A 73 5.03 -5.29 -7.00
C LEU A 73 5.76 -4.35 -7.96
N GLU A 74 5.69 -3.03 -7.76
CA GLU A 74 6.41 -2.06 -8.59
C GLU A 74 7.92 -2.32 -8.60
N LYS A 75 8.51 -2.62 -7.43
CA LYS A 75 9.94 -2.99 -7.34
C LYS A 75 10.25 -4.29 -8.09
N LEU A 76 9.38 -5.29 -8.00
CA LEU A 76 9.56 -6.57 -8.70
C LEU A 76 9.47 -6.39 -10.23
N PHE A 77 8.47 -5.65 -10.71
CA PHE A 77 8.32 -5.36 -12.13
C PHE A 77 9.51 -4.57 -12.66
N SER A 78 9.92 -3.49 -11.97
CA SER A 78 11.10 -2.71 -12.35
C SER A 78 12.38 -3.55 -12.36
N SER A 79 12.58 -4.42 -11.35
CA SER A 79 13.73 -5.32 -11.31
C SER A 79 13.73 -6.32 -12.47
N ARG A 80 12.57 -6.86 -12.84
CA ARG A 80 12.42 -7.78 -13.97
C ARG A 80 12.67 -7.08 -15.30
N ASP A 81 12.11 -5.90 -15.50
CA ASP A 81 12.29 -5.12 -16.73
C ASP A 81 13.73 -4.67 -16.89
N ASN A 82 14.40 -4.27 -15.81
CA ASN A 82 15.83 -3.96 -15.81
C ASN A 82 16.66 -5.20 -16.14
N LYS A 83 16.35 -6.37 -15.55
CA LYS A 83 17.05 -7.63 -15.88
C LYS A 83 16.90 -7.96 -17.37
N ARG A 84 15.70 -7.86 -17.92
CA ARG A 84 15.43 -8.15 -19.33
C ARG A 84 16.15 -7.19 -20.27
N GLN A 85 16.17 -5.88 -19.95
CA GLN A 85 16.92 -4.90 -20.73
C GLN A 85 18.42 -5.18 -20.67
N MET A 86 18.96 -5.46 -19.48
CA MET A 86 20.35 -5.86 -19.30
C MET A 86 20.72 -7.05 -20.19
N GLU A 87 19.93 -8.13 -20.15
CA GLU A 87 20.14 -9.33 -20.98
C GLU A 87 20.15 -9.00 -22.48
N HIS A 88 19.24 -8.14 -22.95
CA HIS A 88 19.23 -7.69 -24.34
C HIS A 88 20.51 -6.95 -24.75
N PHE A 89 21.02 -6.05 -23.90
CA PHE A 89 22.29 -5.37 -24.15
C PHE A 89 23.47 -6.36 -24.14
N LEU A 90 23.45 -7.33 -23.23
CA LEU A 90 24.48 -8.37 -23.14
C LEU A 90 24.54 -9.25 -24.39
N ASP A 91 23.40 -9.70 -24.90
CA ASP A 91 23.33 -10.50 -26.14
C ASP A 91 23.84 -9.70 -27.35
N SER A 92 23.49 -8.41 -27.41
CA SER A 92 23.95 -7.50 -28.45
C SER A 92 25.48 -7.29 -28.37
N ALA A 93 26.00 -7.09 -27.15
CA ALA A 93 27.42 -6.89 -26.91
C ALA A 93 28.26 -8.13 -27.26
N ASP A 94 27.76 -9.33 -26.94
CA ASP A 94 28.37 -10.59 -27.36
C ASP A 94 28.37 -10.74 -28.88
N THR A 95 27.25 -10.40 -29.54
CA THR A 95 27.18 -10.42 -31.00
C THR A 95 28.25 -9.53 -31.61
N PHE A 96 28.40 -8.29 -31.12
CA PHE A 96 29.46 -7.38 -31.58
C PHE A 96 30.86 -7.92 -31.30
N PHE A 97 31.05 -8.57 -30.16
CA PHE A 97 32.34 -9.16 -29.80
C PHE A 97 32.72 -10.30 -30.75
N ASP A 98 31.77 -11.19 -31.05
CA ASP A 98 32.00 -12.38 -31.89
C ASP A 98 32.31 -12.01 -33.35
N VAL A 99 31.73 -10.92 -33.86
CA VAL A 99 32.04 -10.39 -35.20
C VAL A 99 33.27 -9.47 -35.23
N GLY A 100 33.91 -9.24 -34.08
CA GLY A 100 35.15 -8.44 -33.98
C GLY A 100 34.96 -6.93 -33.87
N HIS A 101 33.73 -6.44 -33.68
CA HIS A 101 33.43 -5.03 -33.44
C HIS A 101 33.64 -4.66 -31.96
N PHE A 102 34.90 -4.67 -31.52
CA PHE A 102 35.23 -4.56 -30.10
C PHE A 102 34.92 -3.20 -29.45
N GLU A 103 34.93 -2.10 -30.20
CA GLU A 103 34.52 -0.78 -29.68
C GLU A 103 33.02 -0.75 -29.37
N GLN A 104 32.22 -1.26 -30.31
CA GLN A 104 30.77 -1.37 -30.13
C GLN A 104 30.45 -2.35 -29.00
N ALA A 105 31.11 -3.51 -28.96
CA ALA A 105 30.96 -4.47 -27.88
C ALA A 105 31.26 -3.83 -26.51
N ALA A 106 32.38 -3.13 -26.35
CA ALA A 106 32.74 -2.47 -25.10
C ALA A 106 31.73 -1.39 -24.69
N ALA A 107 31.22 -0.60 -25.63
CA ALA A 107 30.19 0.41 -25.37
C ALA A 107 28.87 -0.23 -24.95
N THR A 108 28.39 -1.24 -25.67
CA THR A 108 27.14 -1.93 -25.36
C THR A 108 27.21 -2.68 -24.02
N TYR A 109 28.39 -3.22 -23.68
CA TYR A 109 28.64 -3.78 -22.35
C TYR A 109 28.57 -2.74 -21.24
N GLU A 110 29.12 -1.55 -21.46
CA GLU A 110 29.05 -0.45 -20.49
C GLU A 110 27.60 -0.01 -20.26
N GLU A 111 26.78 0.08 -21.32
CA GLU A 111 25.34 0.38 -21.23
C GLU A 111 24.60 -0.69 -20.41
N ALA A 112 24.94 -1.97 -20.58
CA ALA A 112 24.35 -3.05 -19.78
C ALA A 112 24.58 -2.86 -18.26
N THR A 113 25.61 -2.13 -17.85
CA THR A 113 25.89 -1.88 -16.42
C THR A 113 24.85 -0.97 -15.76
N GLU A 114 24.20 -0.09 -16.54
CA GLU A 114 23.20 0.85 -16.03
C GLU A 114 21.96 0.15 -15.44
N PHE A 115 21.68 -1.06 -15.92
CA PHE A 115 20.55 -1.88 -15.49
C PHE A 115 20.84 -2.74 -14.26
N ILE A 116 22.07 -2.72 -13.74
CA ILE A 116 22.43 -3.43 -12.52
C ILE A 116 21.80 -2.71 -11.32
N THR A 117 20.84 -3.37 -10.68
CA THR A 117 20.13 -2.84 -9.52
C THR A 117 20.83 -3.13 -8.19
N ASP A 118 21.69 -4.16 -8.13
CA ASP A 118 22.41 -4.56 -6.92
C ASP A 118 23.94 -4.49 -7.09
N TRP A 119 24.45 -3.27 -7.14
CA TRP A 119 25.89 -2.96 -7.21
C TRP A 119 26.70 -3.51 -6.02
N LYS A 120 26.06 -3.86 -4.89
CA LYS A 120 26.77 -4.39 -3.71
C LYS A 120 27.33 -5.79 -3.93
N ARG A 121 26.81 -6.53 -4.91
CA ARG A 121 27.22 -7.90 -5.23
C ARG A 121 28.31 -7.99 -6.30
N VAL A 122 28.87 -6.86 -6.70
CA VAL A 122 29.54 -6.72 -7.98
C VAL A 122 30.95 -6.16 -7.79
N ASP A 123 31.97 -6.78 -8.39
CA ASP A 123 33.36 -6.30 -8.32
C ASP A 123 33.59 -5.13 -9.29
N SER A 124 33.50 -3.92 -8.76
CA SER A 124 33.68 -2.67 -9.52
C SER A 124 35.10 -2.47 -10.07
N ARG A 125 36.10 -3.22 -9.58
CA ARG A 125 37.48 -3.11 -10.09
C ARG A 125 37.60 -3.59 -11.52
N ILE A 126 36.79 -4.58 -11.91
CA ILE A 126 36.79 -5.11 -13.28
C ILE A 126 36.22 -4.06 -14.25
N LEU A 127 35.16 -3.37 -13.86
CA LEU A 127 34.55 -2.29 -14.64
C LEU A 127 35.47 -1.08 -14.80
N GLN A 128 36.08 -0.62 -13.72
CA GLN A 128 37.04 0.49 -13.79
C GLN A 128 38.17 0.15 -14.77
N LYS A 129 38.70 -1.07 -14.66
CA LYS A 129 39.70 -1.59 -15.59
C LYS A 129 39.16 -1.75 -17.01
N ALA A 130 37.88 -2.04 -17.21
CA ALA A 130 37.29 -2.12 -18.56
C ALA A 130 37.22 -0.73 -19.20
N ARG A 131 36.70 0.27 -18.47
CA ARG A 131 36.65 1.68 -18.87
C ARG A 131 38.01 2.24 -19.26
N GLU A 132 39.04 2.00 -18.44
CA GLU A 132 40.42 2.43 -18.75
C GLU A 132 41.00 1.84 -20.04
N ASN A 133 40.53 0.65 -20.44
CA ASN A 133 40.95 0.00 -21.68
C ASN A 133 40.04 0.35 -22.86
N SER A 134 38.85 0.93 -22.65
CA SER A 134 37.86 1.16 -23.71
C SER A 134 38.46 1.95 -24.88
N ASP A 135 39.21 3.01 -24.58
CA ASP A 135 39.81 3.87 -25.60
C ASP A 135 41.19 3.38 -26.10
N LYS A 136 41.84 2.48 -25.37
CA LYS A 136 43.23 2.05 -25.64
C LYS A 136 43.31 0.68 -26.29
N ASP A 137 42.42 -0.21 -25.90
CA ASP A 137 42.33 -1.61 -26.31
C ASP A 137 40.88 -2.08 -26.09
N PRO A 138 39.97 -1.77 -27.04
CA PRO A 138 38.56 -2.10 -26.95
C PRO A 138 38.31 -3.62 -26.84
N GLN A 139 39.18 -4.45 -27.42
CA GLN A 139 39.10 -5.89 -27.32
C GLN A 139 39.34 -6.36 -25.88
N LYS A 140 40.35 -5.81 -25.22
CA LYS A 140 40.64 -6.08 -23.81
C LYS A 140 39.57 -5.51 -22.88
N ALA A 141 38.99 -4.36 -23.20
CA ALA A 141 37.84 -3.81 -22.48
C ALA A 141 36.64 -4.76 -22.56
N SER A 142 36.26 -5.18 -23.77
CA SER A 142 35.16 -6.12 -24.00
C SER A 142 35.35 -7.44 -23.26
N ARG A 143 36.55 -8.02 -23.28
CA ARG A 143 36.86 -9.25 -22.52
C ARG A 143 36.72 -9.06 -21.00
N LYS A 144 36.97 -7.86 -20.47
CA LYS A 144 36.79 -7.58 -19.05
C LYS A 144 35.31 -7.45 -18.70
N TYR A 145 34.51 -6.82 -19.55
CA TYR A 145 33.06 -6.80 -19.38
C TYR A 145 32.45 -8.21 -19.46
N GLN A 146 32.84 -9.06 -20.41
CA GLN A 146 32.41 -10.46 -20.45
C GLN A 146 32.69 -11.19 -19.13
N LYS A 147 33.90 -11.05 -18.59
CA LYS A 147 34.27 -11.66 -17.30
C LYS A 147 33.47 -11.11 -16.12
N PHE A 148 33.12 -9.83 -16.18
CA PHE A 148 32.31 -9.18 -15.17
C PHE A 148 30.86 -9.69 -15.18
N PHE A 149 30.28 -9.87 -16.37
CA PHE A 149 28.88 -10.31 -16.51
C PHE A 149 28.70 -11.84 -16.42
N ALA A 150 29.73 -12.65 -16.68
CA ALA A 150 29.66 -14.11 -16.58
C ALA A 150 28.96 -14.62 -15.28
N PRO A 151 29.37 -14.22 -14.07
CA PRO A 151 28.71 -14.67 -12.83
C PRO A 151 27.28 -14.11 -12.64
N LEU A 152 26.91 -13.05 -13.36
CA LEU A 152 25.56 -12.46 -13.31
C LEU A 152 24.57 -13.20 -14.21
N ARG A 153 25.06 -14.01 -15.18
CA ARG A 153 24.24 -14.79 -16.11
C ARG A 153 23.91 -16.19 -15.61
N GLU A 154 24.72 -16.77 -14.72
CA GLU A 154 24.58 -18.15 -14.25
C GLU A 154 23.52 -18.34 -13.13
N LYS A 155 22.51 -17.45 -13.02
CA LYS A 155 21.49 -17.46 -11.95
C LYS A 155 20.06 -17.28 -12.45
#